data_AF-A0A2V7E7V8-F1
#
_entry.id   AF-A0A2V7E7V8-F1
#
_cell.length_a   1.000
_cell.length_b   1.000
_cell.length_c   1.000
_cell.angle_alpha   90.00
_cell.angle_beta   90.00
_cell.angle_gamma   90.00
#
_symmetry.space_group_name_H-M   'P 1'
#
loop_
_entity.id
_entity.type
_entity.pdbx_description
1 polymer ?
#
loop_
_entity_poly.entity_id
_entity_poly.type
_entity_poly.pdbx_seq_one_letter_code
_entity_poly.pdbx_strand_id
1 'polypeptide(L)'
;MVNPERFAQGMTFDQYVRLVATPENLAREATRGPRKDFGGYLRAAYDAARLSPAHEAAWKWLVAQPGGPAKVLAISEEWSSDCRRDIPVLARLADTVGLDLRIFTRDGKTNGRGPRPEPDSPNADLMAQFLNERNGQTFQSIPVIVFYTKDFAPLYRYTEFPAVYRKDRIRAVTDDAAFMEMLASPFFEVWRAAALDEWTSLLYERLRVGSLA
;
A
#
# COMPACT_ATOMS: atom_id res chain seq x y z
N MET A 1 8.76 -10.13 -13.09
CA MET A 1 7.70 -10.92 -12.45
C MET A 1 8.19 -11.30 -11.06
N VAL A 2 7.35 -11.16 -10.04
CA VAL A 2 7.70 -11.50 -8.65
C VAL A 2 7.81 -13.01 -8.51
N ASN A 3 8.90 -13.49 -7.91
CA ASN A 3 9.14 -14.90 -7.62
C ASN A 3 9.39 -15.10 -6.10
N PRO A 4 9.48 -16.34 -5.59
CA PRO A 4 9.66 -16.59 -4.16
C PRO A 4 10.89 -15.90 -3.56
N GLU A 5 12.03 -15.95 -4.24
CA GLU A 5 13.28 -15.36 -3.77
C GLU A 5 13.19 -13.83 -3.67
N ARG A 6 12.65 -13.18 -4.70
CA ARG A 6 12.48 -11.73 -4.72
C ARG A 6 11.49 -11.27 -3.67
N PHE A 7 10.39 -12.01 -3.50
CA PHE A 7 9.38 -11.71 -2.49
C PHE A 7 9.94 -11.79 -1.07
N ALA A 8 10.77 -12.80 -0.78
CA ALA A 8 11.39 -13.00 0.53
C ALA A 8 12.33 -11.86 0.96
N GLN A 9 12.84 -11.06 0.01
CA GLN A 9 13.67 -9.88 0.30
C GLN A 9 12.87 -8.72 0.92
N GLY A 10 11.54 -8.74 0.82
CA GLY A 10 10.70 -7.69 1.37
C GLY A 10 10.61 -7.75 2.89
N MET A 11 10.38 -6.58 3.48
CA MET A 11 10.26 -6.41 4.92
C MET A 11 8.90 -6.92 5.41
N THR A 12 8.89 -7.56 6.56
CA THR A 12 7.68 -7.64 7.40
C THR A 12 7.26 -6.23 7.84
N PHE A 13 6.02 -6.08 8.30
CA PHE A 13 5.54 -4.78 8.83
C PHE A 13 6.43 -4.26 9.98
N ASP A 14 6.86 -5.12 10.88
CA ASP A 14 7.75 -4.73 11.99
C ASP A 14 9.13 -4.26 11.52
N GLN A 15 9.69 -4.91 10.50
CA GLN A 15 10.94 -4.46 9.89
C GLN A 15 10.75 -3.11 9.20
N TYR A 16 9.62 -2.90 8.53
CA TYR A 16 9.31 -1.62 7.89
C TYR A 16 9.16 -0.49 8.91
N VAL A 17 8.43 -0.71 10.01
CA VAL A 17 8.30 0.27 11.11
C VAL A 17 9.66 0.62 11.71
N ARG A 18 10.56 -0.37 11.88
CA ARG A 18 11.94 -0.11 12.32
C ARG A 18 12.73 0.70 11.31
N LEU A 19 12.66 0.35 10.02
CA LEU A 19 13.35 1.08 8.95
C LEU A 19 12.98 2.56 8.96
N VAL A 20 11.69 2.88 9.11
CA VAL A 20 11.18 4.25 9.06
C VAL A 20 11.88 5.19 10.04
N ALA A 21 12.24 4.68 11.23
CA ALA A 21 12.88 5.45 12.29
C ALA A 21 14.42 5.49 12.17
N THR A 22 15.03 4.77 11.23
CA THR A 22 16.50 4.72 11.11
C THR A 22 17.07 6.07 10.62
N PRO A 23 18.26 6.48 11.09
CA PRO A 23 18.96 7.65 10.57
C PRO A 23 19.16 7.60 9.06
N GLU A 24 19.47 6.42 8.52
CA GLU A 24 19.65 6.19 7.09
C GLU A 24 18.38 6.48 6.31
N ASN A 25 17.23 6.04 6.82
CA ASN A 25 15.95 6.34 6.20
C ASN A 25 15.62 7.83 6.30
N LEU A 26 15.76 8.45 7.47
CA LEU A 26 15.46 9.86 7.70
C LEU A 26 16.34 10.82 6.88
N ALA A 27 17.52 10.38 6.46
CA ALA A 27 18.40 11.13 5.57
C ALA A 27 17.95 11.10 4.09
N ARG A 28 17.03 10.20 3.70
CA ARG A 28 16.49 10.13 2.33
C ARG A 28 15.53 11.29 2.05
N GLU A 29 15.43 11.66 0.78
CA GLU A 29 14.45 12.65 0.36
C GLU A 29 13.00 12.20 0.62
N ALA A 30 12.14 13.19 0.83
CA ALA A 30 10.69 13.05 0.82
C ALA A 30 10.11 13.94 -0.30
N THR A 31 8.79 13.85 -0.53
CA THR A 31 8.11 14.77 -1.46
C THR A 31 8.05 16.20 -0.95
N ARG A 32 8.02 16.39 0.38
CA ARG A 32 7.88 17.71 1.01
C ARG A 32 8.66 17.78 2.32
N GLY A 33 9.58 18.74 2.39
CA GLY A 33 10.39 18.96 3.59
C GLY A 33 11.28 17.77 3.95
N PRO A 34 11.90 17.81 5.15
CA PRO A 34 12.66 16.67 5.65
C PRO A 34 11.74 15.48 5.95
N ARG A 35 12.26 14.28 5.72
CA ARG A 35 11.59 13.04 6.12
C ARG A 35 11.45 13.01 7.65
N LYS A 36 10.33 12.48 8.13
CA LYS A 36 10.00 12.45 9.56
C LYS A 36 9.85 11.00 10.01
N ASP A 37 10.16 10.74 11.26
CA ASP A 37 9.87 9.45 11.87
C ASP A 37 8.36 9.28 12.02
N PHE A 38 7.79 8.38 11.22
CA PHE A 38 6.40 7.97 11.29
C PHE A 38 6.21 6.59 11.92
N GLY A 39 7.26 5.99 12.50
CA GLY A 39 7.19 4.64 13.08
C GLY A 39 6.13 4.54 14.18
N GLY A 40 6.08 5.53 15.07
CA GLY A 40 5.03 5.61 16.10
C GLY A 40 3.62 5.75 15.53
N TYR A 41 3.46 6.55 14.48
CA TYR A 41 2.17 6.71 13.79
C TYR A 41 1.72 5.39 13.14
N LEU A 42 2.61 4.72 12.41
CA LEU A 42 2.31 3.45 11.75
C LEU A 42 1.93 2.37 12.76
N ARG A 43 2.65 2.28 13.89
CA ARG A 43 2.33 1.36 14.98
C ARG A 43 0.96 1.64 15.57
N ALA A 44 0.69 2.89 15.93
CA ALA A 44 -0.61 3.29 16.48
C ALA A 44 -1.76 3.00 15.51
N ALA A 45 -1.59 3.28 14.22
CA ALA A 45 -2.59 2.97 13.20
C ALA A 45 -2.83 1.46 13.04
N TYR A 46 -1.79 0.64 13.10
CA TYR A 46 -1.91 -0.83 13.07
C TYR A 46 -2.60 -1.37 14.33
N ASP A 47 -2.29 -0.80 15.50
CA ASP A 47 -2.89 -1.16 16.78
C ASP A 47 -4.34 -0.70 16.89
N ALA A 48 -4.73 0.38 16.19
CA ALA A 48 -6.10 0.87 16.11
C ALA A 48 -6.92 0.15 15.03
N ALA A 49 -6.28 -0.39 13.98
CA ALA A 49 -6.97 -1.09 12.90
C ALA A 49 -7.78 -2.28 13.43
N ARG A 50 -9.08 -2.32 13.10
CA ARG A 50 -10.00 -3.40 13.46
C ARG A 50 -10.76 -3.82 12.21
N LEU A 51 -10.83 -5.13 11.97
CA LEU A 51 -11.75 -5.68 11.00
C LEU A 51 -13.11 -5.83 11.69
N SER A 52 -14.18 -5.46 10.99
CA SER A 52 -15.52 -5.84 11.44
C SER A 52 -15.64 -7.38 11.37
N PRO A 53 -16.54 -8.00 12.16
CA PRO A 53 -16.78 -9.44 12.06
C PRO A 53 -17.12 -9.90 10.64
N ALA A 54 -17.86 -9.08 9.87
CA ALA A 54 -18.18 -9.36 8.48
C ALA A 54 -16.93 -9.35 7.58
N HIS A 55 -16.04 -8.36 7.74
CA HIS A 55 -14.77 -8.33 7.00
C HIS A 55 -13.88 -9.50 7.33
N GLU A 56 -13.72 -9.83 8.62
CA GLU A 56 -12.89 -10.96 9.03
C GLU A 56 -13.42 -12.27 8.44
N ALA A 57 -14.74 -12.50 8.49
CA ALA A 57 -15.37 -13.67 7.89
C ALA A 57 -15.17 -13.71 6.36
N ALA A 58 -15.35 -12.58 5.67
CA ALA A 58 -15.15 -12.49 4.23
C ALA A 58 -13.70 -12.81 3.83
N TRP A 59 -12.71 -12.26 4.53
CA TRP A 59 -11.30 -12.53 4.23
C TRP A 59 -10.87 -13.94 4.57
N LYS A 60 -11.33 -14.51 5.70
CA LYS A 60 -11.11 -15.94 6.00
C LYS A 60 -11.68 -16.83 4.90
N TRP A 61 -12.87 -16.48 4.39
CA TRP A 61 -13.48 -17.18 3.27
C TRP A 61 -12.65 -17.05 1.99
N LEU A 62 -12.18 -15.84 1.64
CA LEU A 62 -11.34 -15.58 0.46
C LEU A 62 -10.05 -16.39 0.51
N VAL A 63 -9.32 -16.35 1.62
CA VAL A 63 -8.04 -17.08 1.82
C VAL A 63 -8.24 -18.60 1.71
N ALA A 64 -9.38 -19.13 2.17
CA ALA A 64 -9.69 -20.55 2.11
C ALA A 64 -10.06 -21.05 0.69
N GLN A 65 -10.30 -20.17 -0.28
CA GLN A 65 -10.66 -20.60 -1.63
C GLN A 65 -9.48 -21.25 -2.36
N PRO A 66 -9.74 -22.24 -3.24
CA PRO A 66 -8.74 -22.67 -4.22
C PRO A 66 -8.28 -21.47 -5.07
N GLY A 67 -6.98 -21.21 -5.09
CA GLY A 67 -6.44 -20.02 -5.77
C GLY A 67 -6.74 -18.70 -5.06
N GLY A 68 -7.16 -18.73 -3.79
CA GLY A 68 -7.36 -17.54 -2.96
C GLY A 68 -6.04 -16.79 -2.65
N PRO A 69 -6.14 -15.57 -2.10
CA PRO A 69 -4.98 -14.79 -1.71
C PRO A 69 -4.21 -15.48 -0.58
N ALA A 70 -2.89 -15.53 -0.72
CA ALA A 70 -1.98 -16.07 0.29
C ALA A 70 -0.75 -15.18 0.54
N LYS A 71 -0.40 -14.32 -0.42
CA LYS A 71 0.76 -13.44 -0.38
C LYS A 71 0.36 -12.04 -0.78
N VAL A 72 0.95 -11.04 -0.16
CA VAL A 72 0.76 -9.63 -0.52
C VAL A 72 2.09 -8.92 -0.59
N LEU A 73 2.35 -8.28 -1.72
CA LEU A 73 3.48 -7.36 -1.90
C LEU A 73 2.96 -5.93 -1.79
N ALA A 74 3.64 -5.10 -0.99
CA ALA A 74 3.40 -3.68 -0.95
C ALA A 74 4.65 -2.88 -1.32
N ILE A 75 4.51 -1.87 -2.17
CA ILE A 75 5.54 -0.84 -2.38
C ILE A 75 5.09 0.41 -1.63
N SER A 76 5.91 0.90 -0.70
CA SER A 76 5.51 1.95 0.24
C SER A 76 6.64 2.91 0.60
N GLU A 77 6.26 4.14 0.94
CA GLU A 77 7.11 5.13 1.60
C GLU A 77 6.29 5.88 2.65
N GLU A 78 6.81 6.03 3.85
CA GLU A 78 6.11 6.62 5.00
C GLU A 78 5.79 8.11 4.81
N TRP A 79 6.54 8.81 3.96
CA TRP A 79 6.24 10.21 3.66
C TRP A 79 4.89 10.34 2.92
N SER A 80 4.45 9.30 2.22
CA SER A 80 3.16 9.31 1.51
C SER A 80 2.02 9.16 2.52
N SER A 81 1.07 10.11 2.50
CA SER A 81 -0.15 10.00 3.30
C SER A 81 -0.96 8.76 2.94
N ASP A 82 -0.97 8.36 1.67
CA ASP A 82 -1.70 7.16 1.24
C ASP A 82 -1.08 5.89 1.82
N CYS A 83 0.25 5.81 1.85
CA CYS A 83 0.96 4.69 2.48
C CYS A 83 0.66 4.62 3.98
N ARG A 84 0.68 5.76 4.66
CA ARG A 84 0.30 5.87 6.08
C ARG A 84 -1.17 5.51 6.33
N ARG A 85 -2.04 5.70 5.34
CA ARG A 85 -3.45 5.29 5.41
C ARG A 85 -3.57 3.77 5.37
N ASP A 86 -2.99 3.13 4.35
CA ASP A 86 -3.41 1.78 3.98
C ASP A 86 -2.51 0.68 4.53
N ILE A 87 -1.19 0.92 4.63
CA ILE A 87 -0.23 -0.12 5.03
C ILE A 87 -0.49 -0.66 6.44
N PRO A 88 -0.82 0.16 7.46
CA PRO A 88 -1.13 -0.37 8.79
C PRO A 88 -2.38 -1.28 8.79
N VAL A 89 -3.40 -0.97 7.99
CA VAL A 89 -4.59 -1.82 7.86
C VAL A 89 -4.29 -3.10 7.08
N LEU A 90 -3.49 -2.99 6.01
CA LEU A 90 -3.03 -4.16 5.27
C LEU A 90 -2.25 -5.12 6.17
N ALA A 91 -1.36 -4.60 7.01
CA ALA A 91 -0.61 -5.40 7.97
C ALA A 91 -1.53 -6.07 9.01
N ARG A 92 -2.49 -5.32 9.58
CA ARG A 92 -3.47 -5.89 10.51
C ARG A 92 -4.31 -6.98 9.86
N LEU A 93 -4.77 -6.76 8.62
CA LEU A 93 -5.49 -7.74 7.84
C LEU A 93 -4.64 -9.00 7.64
N ALA A 94 -3.40 -8.83 7.18
CA ALA A 94 -2.47 -9.93 6.93
C ALA A 94 -2.27 -10.81 8.16
N ASP A 95 -2.04 -10.21 9.33
CA ASP A 95 -1.90 -10.95 10.59
C ASP A 95 -3.21 -11.65 11.01
N THR A 96 -4.35 -10.99 10.80
CA THR A 96 -5.67 -11.53 11.17
C THR A 96 -6.05 -12.77 10.35
N VAL A 97 -5.69 -12.80 9.06
CA VAL A 97 -6.14 -13.85 8.13
C VAL A 97 -5.02 -14.71 7.55
N GLY A 98 -3.78 -14.51 8.01
CA GLY A 98 -2.63 -15.35 7.66
C GLY A 98 -2.05 -15.09 6.26
N LEU A 99 -2.09 -13.86 5.76
CA LEU A 99 -1.38 -13.50 4.52
C LEU A 99 0.10 -13.23 4.80
N ASP A 100 1.00 -13.71 3.95
CA ASP A 100 2.42 -13.32 4.01
C ASP A 100 2.57 -11.94 3.37
N LEU A 101 2.81 -10.91 4.18
CA LEU A 101 2.98 -9.52 3.73
C LEU A 101 4.47 -9.17 3.62
N ARG A 102 4.85 -8.62 2.46
CA ARG A 102 6.21 -8.12 2.18
C ARG A 102 6.18 -6.70 1.64
N ILE A 103 6.86 -5.80 2.34
CA ILE A 103 6.91 -4.36 2.05
C ILE A 103 8.28 -4.00 1.47
N PHE A 104 8.26 -3.24 0.39
CA PHE A 104 9.42 -2.75 -0.34
C PHE A 104 9.39 -1.22 -0.40
N THR A 105 10.53 -0.58 -0.27
CA THR A 105 10.64 0.88 -0.48
C THR A 105 10.63 1.20 -1.97
N ARG A 106 10.07 2.35 -2.34
CA ARG A 106 10.09 2.83 -3.73
C ARG A 106 11.36 3.61 -4.04
N ASP A 107 11.77 4.47 -3.13
CA ASP A 107 12.79 5.50 -3.38
C ASP A 107 14.19 4.99 -3.05
N GLY A 108 15.20 5.57 -3.70
CA GLY A 108 16.61 5.44 -3.28
C GLY A 108 16.96 6.51 -2.26
N LYS A 109 18.13 7.16 -2.42
CA LYS A 109 18.47 8.38 -1.68
C LYS A 109 17.56 9.55 -2.05
N THR A 110 17.22 9.64 -3.33
CA THR A 110 16.34 10.66 -3.90
C THR A 110 14.93 10.10 -4.08
N ASN A 111 13.97 11.00 -4.11
CA ASN A 111 12.58 10.67 -4.38
C ASN A 111 12.36 10.34 -5.86
N GLY A 112 11.68 9.22 -6.16
CA GLY A 112 11.26 8.84 -7.51
C GLY A 112 10.23 9.81 -8.10
N ARG A 113 10.72 10.90 -8.71
CA ARG A 113 9.91 11.95 -9.37
C ARG A 113 9.68 11.69 -10.86
N GLY A 114 10.55 10.90 -11.49
CA GLY A 114 10.46 10.57 -12.90
C GLY A 114 9.27 9.66 -13.23
N PRO A 115 8.89 9.54 -14.51
CA PRO A 115 7.81 8.67 -14.96
C PRO A 115 8.17 7.18 -14.82
N ARG A 116 9.45 6.85 -14.64
CA ARG A 116 9.98 5.49 -14.45
C ARG A 116 11.00 5.48 -13.32
N PRO A 117 11.22 4.34 -12.65
CA PRO A 117 12.18 4.24 -11.57
C PRO A 117 13.59 4.50 -12.07
N GLU A 118 14.36 5.23 -11.26
CA GLU A 118 15.78 5.44 -11.53
C GLU A 118 16.54 4.11 -11.35
N PRO A 119 17.62 3.86 -12.11
CA PRO A 119 18.37 2.61 -12.01
C PRO A 119 18.95 2.32 -10.62
N ASP A 120 19.17 3.35 -9.80
CA ASP A 120 19.71 3.24 -8.44
C ASP A 120 18.63 3.12 -7.35
N SER A 121 17.33 3.14 -7.72
CA SER A 121 16.26 2.80 -6.78
C SER A 121 16.36 1.31 -6.38
N PRO A 122 16.31 0.99 -5.07
CA PRO A 122 16.55 -0.36 -4.57
C PRO A 122 15.51 -1.39 -5.04
N ASN A 123 14.34 -0.94 -5.50
CA ASN A 123 13.26 -1.80 -5.97
C ASN A 123 12.70 -1.30 -7.32
N ALA A 124 13.57 -0.74 -8.16
CA ALA A 124 13.24 -0.28 -9.51
C ALA A 124 12.57 -1.37 -10.36
N ASP A 125 13.03 -2.62 -10.23
CA ASP A 125 12.49 -3.81 -10.90
C ASP A 125 11.01 -4.06 -10.55
N LEU A 126 10.64 -3.85 -9.28
CA LEU A 126 9.27 -4.01 -8.80
C LEU A 126 8.41 -2.83 -9.25
N MET A 127 8.88 -1.60 -9.02
CA MET A 127 8.11 -0.40 -9.36
C MET A 127 7.85 -0.30 -10.87
N ALA A 128 8.79 -0.72 -11.72
CA ALA A 128 8.61 -0.75 -13.18
C ALA A 128 7.47 -1.66 -13.64
N GLN A 129 7.10 -2.69 -12.87
CA GLN A 129 5.98 -3.60 -13.17
C GLN A 129 4.61 -2.97 -12.86
N PHE A 130 4.58 -1.92 -12.03
CA PHE A 130 3.33 -1.39 -11.47
C PHE A 130 3.16 0.11 -11.67
N LEU A 131 3.78 0.66 -12.73
CA LEU A 131 3.58 2.04 -13.12
C LEU A 131 2.08 2.33 -13.31
N ASN A 132 1.68 3.51 -12.83
CA ASN A 132 0.32 3.99 -12.95
C ASN A 132 0.22 4.88 -14.19
N GLU A 133 -0.71 4.57 -15.09
CA GLU A 133 -0.98 5.38 -16.27
C GLU A 133 -2.29 6.12 -16.08
N ARG A 134 -2.23 7.45 -16.07
CA ARG A 134 -3.41 8.29 -15.89
C ARG A 134 -3.27 9.58 -16.69
N ASN A 135 -4.32 9.94 -17.41
CA ASN A 135 -4.37 11.15 -18.25
C ASN A 135 -3.20 11.24 -19.24
N GLY A 136 -2.76 10.12 -19.82
CA GLY A 136 -1.63 10.07 -20.75
C GLY A 136 -0.25 10.25 -20.10
N GLN A 137 -0.18 10.26 -18.77
CA GLN A 137 1.07 10.37 -18.02
C GLN A 137 1.33 9.09 -17.22
N THR A 138 2.61 8.78 -17.02
CA THR A 138 3.07 7.62 -16.25
C THR A 138 3.64 8.08 -14.92
N PHE A 139 3.26 7.41 -13.83
CA PHE A 139 3.65 7.75 -12.46
C PHE A 139 4.13 6.53 -11.68
N GLN A 140 5.09 6.77 -10.78
CA GLN A 140 5.50 5.81 -9.75
C GLN A 140 4.62 5.94 -8.50
N SER A 141 3.32 5.77 -8.69
CA SER A 141 2.29 5.93 -7.66
C SER A 141 2.44 4.92 -6.52
N ILE A 142 2.24 5.35 -5.27
CA ILE A 142 2.30 4.49 -4.07
C ILE A 142 1.22 4.85 -3.03
N PRO A 143 0.73 3.89 -2.23
CA PRO A 143 1.16 2.50 -2.18
C PRO A 143 0.75 1.73 -3.43
N VAL A 144 1.57 0.77 -3.84
CA VAL A 144 1.13 -0.33 -4.70
C VAL A 144 0.92 -1.53 -3.78
N ILE A 145 -0.26 -2.13 -3.80
CA ILE A 145 -0.56 -3.36 -3.04
C ILE A 145 -1.01 -4.42 -4.04
N VAL A 146 -0.32 -5.55 -4.08
CA VAL A 146 -0.62 -6.64 -5.01
C VAL A 146 -0.85 -7.93 -4.24
N PHE A 147 -2.06 -8.48 -4.40
CA PHE A 147 -2.46 -9.76 -3.82
C PHE A 147 -2.13 -10.88 -4.81
N TYR A 148 -1.56 -11.96 -4.29
CA TYR A 148 -1.18 -13.14 -5.05
C TYR A 148 -1.72 -14.42 -4.42
N THR A 149 -1.85 -15.44 -5.26
CA THR A 149 -1.99 -16.82 -4.79
C THR A 149 -0.70 -17.31 -4.13
N LYS A 150 -0.74 -18.51 -3.53
CA LYS A 150 0.45 -19.16 -2.94
C LYS A 150 1.60 -19.35 -3.94
N ASP A 151 1.28 -19.50 -5.22
CA ASP A 151 2.22 -19.76 -6.32
C ASP A 151 2.54 -18.50 -7.14
N PHE A 152 2.33 -17.30 -6.55
CA PHE A 152 2.64 -16.00 -7.16
C PHE A 152 1.80 -15.62 -8.40
N ALA A 153 0.64 -16.24 -8.61
CA ALA A 153 -0.30 -15.76 -9.62
C ALA A 153 -0.98 -14.46 -9.12
N PRO A 154 -0.96 -13.35 -9.89
CA PRO A 154 -1.55 -12.08 -9.46
C PRO A 154 -3.08 -12.15 -9.48
N LEU A 155 -3.68 -11.71 -8.37
CA LEU A 155 -5.12 -11.65 -8.20
C LEU A 155 -5.62 -10.23 -8.40
N TYR A 156 -5.11 -9.27 -7.65
CA TYR A 156 -5.59 -7.89 -7.68
C TYR A 156 -4.47 -6.92 -7.32
N ARG A 157 -4.45 -5.76 -7.98
CA ARG A 157 -3.52 -4.65 -7.74
C ARG A 157 -4.31 -3.41 -7.35
N TYR A 158 -3.96 -2.84 -6.22
CA TYR A 158 -4.44 -1.56 -5.74
C TYR A 158 -3.33 -0.51 -5.82
N THR A 159 -3.68 0.71 -6.22
CA THR A 159 -2.71 1.81 -6.44
C THR A 159 -3.22 3.13 -5.85
N GLU A 160 -2.44 3.72 -4.95
CA GLU A 160 -2.66 4.98 -4.22
C GLU A 160 -3.83 5.02 -3.24
N PHE A 161 -5.08 5.00 -3.72
CA PHE A 161 -6.24 5.30 -2.87
C PHE A 161 -7.52 4.65 -3.41
N PRO A 162 -8.53 4.38 -2.55
CA PRO A 162 -9.75 3.74 -3.03
C PRO A 162 -10.47 4.64 -4.01
N ALA A 163 -11.21 4.05 -4.94
CA ALA A 163 -11.85 4.76 -6.04
C ALA A 163 -12.78 5.90 -5.57
N VAL A 164 -13.42 5.71 -4.39
CA VAL A 164 -14.29 6.72 -3.77
C VAL A 164 -13.51 7.92 -3.22
N TYR A 165 -12.24 7.76 -2.85
CA TYR A 165 -11.39 8.86 -2.41
C TYR A 165 -10.83 9.62 -3.61
N ARG A 166 -11.57 10.61 -4.09
CA ARG A 166 -11.16 11.46 -5.22
C ARG A 166 -10.11 12.51 -4.81
N LYS A 167 -8.95 12.06 -4.31
CA LYS A 167 -7.88 12.88 -3.71
C LYS A 167 -7.52 14.10 -4.56
N ASP A 168 -7.36 13.95 -5.87
CA ASP A 168 -6.93 15.08 -6.71
C ASP A 168 -7.99 16.18 -6.84
N ARG A 169 -9.28 15.82 -6.78
CA ARG A 169 -10.36 16.81 -6.77
C ARG A 169 -10.31 17.63 -5.49
N ILE A 170 -10.00 16.99 -4.37
CA ILE A 170 -9.83 17.66 -3.08
C ILE A 170 -8.57 18.54 -3.11
N ARG A 171 -7.44 18.01 -3.61
CA ARG A 171 -6.18 18.76 -3.75
C ARG A 171 -6.27 19.94 -4.73
N ALA A 172 -7.16 19.91 -5.70
CA ALA A 172 -7.38 21.03 -6.62
C ALA A 172 -8.03 22.25 -5.95
N VAL A 173 -8.68 22.07 -4.80
CA VAL A 173 -9.41 23.15 -4.08
C VAL A 173 -8.92 23.36 -2.64
N THR A 174 -7.89 22.64 -2.21
CA THR A 174 -7.32 22.74 -0.85
C THR A 174 -5.84 23.10 -0.92
N ASP A 175 -5.42 23.98 -0.01
CA ASP A 175 -4.01 24.24 0.24
C ASP A 175 -3.40 23.14 1.12
N ASP A 176 -2.14 23.35 1.53
CA ASP A 176 -1.43 22.37 2.35
C ASP A 176 -1.96 22.29 3.78
N ALA A 177 -2.41 23.41 4.35
CA ALA A 177 -2.96 23.43 5.70
C ALA A 177 -4.30 22.68 5.76
N ALA A 178 -5.22 23.01 4.85
CA ALA A 178 -6.52 22.35 4.74
C ALA A 178 -6.39 20.85 4.41
N PHE A 179 -5.39 20.46 3.61
CA PHE A 179 -5.14 19.05 3.36
C PHE A 179 -4.62 18.33 4.60
N MET A 180 -3.72 18.94 5.38
CA MET A 180 -3.24 18.35 6.63
C MET A 180 -4.35 18.25 7.68
N GLU A 181 -5.25 19.22 7.75
CA GLU A 181 -6.48 19.15 8.56
C GLU A 181 -7.36 17.98 8.14
N MET A 182 -7.57 17.80 6.83
CA MET A 182 -8.33 16.67 6.31
C MET A 182 -7.66 15.32 6.63
N LEU A 183 -6.33 15.21 6.56
CA LEU A 183 -5.60 14.00 6.96
C LEU A 183 -5.74 13.69 8.46
N ALA A 184 -5.97 14.71 9.30
CA ALA A 184 -6.25 14.57 10.72
C ALA A 184 -7.74 14.35 11.03
N SER A 185 -8.62 14.48 10.03
CA SER A 185 -10.06 14.34 10.19
C SER A 185 -10.51 12.87 10.19
N PRO A 186 -11.72 12.56 10.69
CA PRO A 186 -12.28 11.22 10.63
C PRO A 186 -12.43 10.66 9.21
N PHE A 187 -12.46 11.50 8.17
CA PHE A 187 -12.57 11.03 6.78
C PHE A 187 -11.35 10.22 6.34
N PHE A 188 -10.17 10.45 6.95
CA PHE A 188 -9.00 9.63 6.66
C PHE A 188 -9.21 8.17 7.04
N GLU A 189 -9.90 7.90 8.16
CA GLU A 189 -10.33 6.57 8.57
C GLU A 189 -11.46 6.01 7.69
N VAL A 190 -12.38 6.87 7.24
CA VAL A 190 -13.44 6.47 6.29
C VAL A 190 -12.84 5.95 4.99
N TRP A 191 -11.86 6.64 4.41
CA TRP A 191 -11.21 6.17 3.18
C TRP A 191 -10.30 4.97 3.41
N ARG A 192 -9.73 4.83 4.60
CA ARG A 192 -9.03 3.60 4.98
C ARG A 192 -9.98 2.40 5.00
N ALA A 193 -11.18 2.56 5.55
CA ALA A 193 -12.21 1.51 5.51
C ALA A 193 -12.64 1.22 4.07
N ALA A 194 -12.85 2.25 3.25
CA ALA A 194 -13.20 2.08 1.84
C ALA A 194 -12.12 1.33 1.04
N ALA A 195 -10.84 1.48 1.37
CA ALA A 195 -9.76 0.67 0.77
C ALA A 195 -9.92 -0.82 1.09
N LEU A 196 -10.23 -1.15 2.35
CA LEU A 196 -10.51 -2.53 2.76
C LEU A 196 -11.75 -3.09 2.04
N ASP A 197 -12.82 -2.31 1.94
CA ASP A 197 -14.05 -2.69 1.22
C ASP A 197 -13.75 -3.00 -0.25
N GLU A 198 -12.95 -2.15 -0.91
CA GLU A 198 -12.54 -2.30 -2.30
C GLU A 198 -11.72 -3.57 -2.51
N TRP A 199 -10.70 -3.80 -1.68
CA TRP A 199 -9.87 -5.01 -1.76
C TRP A 199 -10.72 -6.28 -1.60
N THR A 200 -11.60 -6.28 -0.60
CA THR A 200 -12.49 -7.42 -0.30
C THR A 200 -13.39 -7.72 -1.50
N SER A 201 -14.02 -6.69 -2.05
CA SER A 201 -14.99 -6.82 -3.15
C SER A 201 -14.31 -7.27 -4.45
N LEU A 202 -13.19 -6.66 -4.81
CA LEU A 202 -12.50 -6.96 -6.07
C LEU A 202 -11.79 -8.31 -6.03
N LEU A 203 -11.31 -8.76 -4.86
CA LEU A 203 -10.81 -10.13 -4.74
C LEU A 203 -11.93 -11.17 -4.87
N TYR A 204 -13.10 -10.91 -4.31
CA TYR A 204 -14.25 -11.78 -4.53
C TYR A 204 -14.60 -11.87 -6.02
N GLU A 205 -14.71 -10.72 -6.69
CA GLU A 205 -14.99 -10.66 -8.12
C GLU A 205 -13.94 -11.43 -8.93
N ARG A 206 -12.64 -11.18 -8.67
CA ARG A 206 -11.52 -11.90 -9.30
C ARG A 206 -11.67 -13.42 -9.21
N LEU A 207 -12.02 -13.93 -8.03
CA LEU A 207 -12.15 -15.37 -7.80
C LEU A 207 -13.39 -15.99 -8.45
N ARG A 208 -14.43 -15.20 -8.71
CA ARG A 208 -15.69 -15.69 -9.29
C ARG A 208 -15.79 -15.52 -10.79
N VAL A 209 -15.30 -14.39 -11.29
CA VAL A 209 -15.48 -13.96 -12.68
C VAL A 209 -14.20 -14.16 -13.50
N GLY A 210 -13.06 -14.41 -12.85
CA GLY A 210 -11.79 -14.49 -13.55
C GLY A 210 -11.21 -13.09 -13.71
N SER A 211 -10.85 -12.66 -14.93
CA SER A 211 -10.17 -11.35 -15.11
C SER A 211 -11.00 -10.22 -14.52
N LEU A 212 -10.36 -9.31 -13.79
CA LEU A 212 -10.96 -8.01 -13.51
C LEU A 212 -11.04 -7.24 -14.83
N ALA A 213 -12.21 -6.71 -15.13
CA ALA A 213 -12.48 -5.94 -16.35
C ALA A 213 -11.82 -4.56 -16.30
#